data_AF-A0A1Z9WU58-F1
#
_entry.id   AF-A0A1Z9WU58-F1
#
_cell.length_a   1.000
_cell.length_b   1.000
_cell.length_c   1.000
_cell.angle_alpha   90.00
_cell.angle_beta   90.00
_cell.angle_gamma   90.00
#
_symmetry.space_group_name_H-M   'P 1'
#
loop_
_entity.id
_entity.type
_entity.pdbx_description
1 polymer ?
#
loop_
_entity_poly.entity_id
_entity_poly.type
_entity_poly.pdbx_seq_one_letter_code
_entity_poly.pdbx_strand_id
1 'polypeptide(L)' 'MPRDFIDRTKLGVDRHNQPDELSGLFQSETEIENLQSGQVALLKGERREGNEGAGLVHRSPSLDKGERRFLLSLDFA' A
#
# COMPACT_ATOMS: atom_id res chain seq x y z
N MET A 1 -1.71 -2.80 -3.45
CA MET A 1 -3.12 -3.19 -3.64
C MET A 1 -3.71 -2.41 -4.81
N PRO A 2 -4.43 -3.08 -5.75
CA PRO A 2 -5.11 -2.42 -6.86
C PRO A 2 -6.21 -1.47 -6.40
N ARG A 3 -6.58 -0.49 -7.25
CA ARG A 3 -7.55 0.56 -6.93
C ARG A 3 -8.89 0.01 -6.44
N ASP A 4 -9.41 -1.01 -7.10
CA ASP A 4 -10.80 -1.46 -6.93
C ASP A 4 -11.04 -2.25 -5.63
N PHE A 5 -9.96 -2.61 -4.92
CA PHE A 5 -10.01 -3.37 -3.67
C PHE A 5 -9.77 -2.49 -2.43
N ILE A 6 -9.68 -1.16 -2.59
CA ILE A 6 -9.39 -0.23 -1.50
C ILE A 6 -10.50 0.80 -1.34
N ASP A 7 -11.04 0.92 -0.13
CA ASP A 7 -11.84 2.08 0.27
C ASP A 7 -10.94 3.27 0.59
N ARG A 8 -10.73 4.12 -0.43
CA ARG A 8 -9.84 5.28 -0.34
C ARG A 8 -10.31 6.36 0.63
N THR A 9 -11.57 6.34 1.05
CA THR A 9 -12.07 7.29 2.07
C THR A 9 -11.44 7.03 3.44
N LYS A 10 -10.92 5.81 3.64
CA LYS A 10 -10.29 5.35 4.89
C LYS A 10 -8.78 5.46 4.91
N LEU A 11 -8.16 5.97 3.83
CA LEU A 11 -6.73 6.29 3.81
C LEU A 11 -6.42 7.51 4.70
N GLY A 12 -5.29 7.46 5.40
CA GLY A 12 -4.82 8.53 6.28
C GLY A 12 -4.58 8.05 7.72
N VAL A 13 -3.68 8.74 8.44
CA VAL A 13 -3.20 8.34 9.79
C VAL A 13 -4.26 8.56 10.88
N ASP A 14 -5.31 9.34 10.61
CA ASP A 14 -6.12 10.01 11.63
C ASP A 14 -7.60 9.59 11.67
N ARG A 15 -8.09 8.76 10.75
CA ARG A 15 -9.55 8.52 10.66
C ARG A 15 -10.11 7.41 11.55
N HIS A 16 -9.34 6.39 11.92
CA HIS A 16 -9.94 5.22 12.60
C HIS A 16 -9.18 4.64 13.79
N ASN A 17 -7.93 5.04 14.07
CA ASN A 17 -7.10 4.52 15.17
C ASN A 17 -7.13 2.98 15.32
N GLN A 18 -7.41 2.30 14.21
CA GLN A 18 -7.69 0.87 14.11
C GLN A 18 -6.73 0.28 13.08
N PRO A 19 -6.26 -0.96 13.28
CA PRO A 19 -5.53 -1.70 12.26
C PRO A 19 -6.30 -1.75 10.93
N ASP A 20 -5.58 -1.79 9.80
CA ASP A 20 -6.19 -1.78 8.47
C ASP A 20 -7.19 -2.93 8.31
N GLU A 21 -6.88 -4.07 8.90
CA GLU A 21 -7.66 -5.31 8.93
C GLU A 21 -9.03 -5.11 9.60
N LEU A 22 -9.15 -4.13 10.50
CA LEU A 22 -10.38 -3.80 11.23
C LEU A 22 -11.05 -2.52 10.73
N SER A 23 -10.32 -1.67 10.02
CA SER A 23 -10.84 -0.41 9.46
C SER A 23 -11.83 -0.63 8.31
N GLY A 24 -11.79 -1.81 7.66
CA GLY A 24 -12.47 -2.09 6.41
C GLY A 24 -11.89 -1.30 5.23
N LEU A 25 -10.59 -1.00 5.28
CA LEU A 25 -9.82 -0.40 4.18
C LEU A 25 -9.79 -1.31 2.94
N PHE A 26 -9.74 -2.61 3.17
CA PHE A 26 -9.87 -3.68 2.17
C PHE A 26 -10.81 -4.75 2.72
N GLN A 27 -11.33 -5.62 1.84
CA GLN A 27 -12.33 -6.64 2.23
C GLN A 27 -11.67 -7.98 2.57
N SER A 28 -10.56 -8.32 1.91
CA SER A 28 -9.87 -9.59 2.09
C SER A 28 -8.35 -9.45 2.01
N GLU A 29 -7.63 -10.19 2.85
CA GLU A 29 -6.15 -10.29 2.76
C GLU A 29 -5.68 -10.88 1.42
N THR A 30 -6.52 -11.63 0.72
CA THR A 30 -6.21 -12.17 -0.62
C THR A 30 -6.07 -11.09 -1.68
N GLU A 31 -6.50 -9.85 -1.40
CA GLU A 31 -6.35 -8.68 -2.29
C GLU A 31 -4.98 -7.98 -2.10
N ILE A 32 -4.18 -8.46 -1.14
CA ILE A 32 -2.86 -7.94 -0.79
C ILE A 32 -1.76 -8.72 -1.49
N GLU A 33 -1.09 -8.04 -2.42
CA GLU A 33 0.14 -8.55 -3.03
C GLU A 33 1.37 -8.21 -2.17
N ASN A 34 2.23 -9.20 -1.93
CA ASN A 34 3.41 -9.08 -1.07
C ASN A 34 4.71 -9.17 -1.88
N LEU A 35 5.54 -8.12 -1.79
CA LEU A 35 6.87 -8.09 -2.38
C LEU A 35 7.84 -8.94 -1.57
N GLN A 36 8.42 -9.95 -2.21
CA GLN A 36 9.48 -10.78 -1.64
C GLN A 36 10.84 -10.10 -1.75
N SER A 37 11.80 -10.54 -0.92
CA SER A 37 13.17 -10.04 -1.00
C SER A 37 13.77 -10.23 -2.39
N GLY A 38 14.39 -9.18 -2.93
CA GLY A 38 14.98 -9.18 -4.27
C GLY A 38 13.99 -8.92 -5.41
N GLN A 39 12.67 -8.85 -5.15
CA GLN A 39 11.71 -8.44 -6.17
C GLN A 39 11.72 -6.92 -6.36
N VAL A 40 11.44 -6.52 -7.59
CA VAL A 40 11.29 -5.12 -7.99
C VAL A 40 9.85 -4.90 -8.45
N ALA A 41 9.20 -3.89 -7.87
CA ALA A 41 7.90 -3.44 -8.33
C ALA A 41 8.00 -2.06 -8.97
N LEU A 42 7.26 -1.87 -10.06
CA LEU A 42 6.99 -0.57 -10.65
C LEU A 42 5.63 -0.08 -10.15
N LEU A 43 5.63 1.03 -9.42
CA LEU A 43 4.41 1.59 -8.85
C LEU A 43 3.95 2.77 -9.71
N LYS A 44 2.68 2.77 -10.11
CA LYS A 44 2.10 3.88 -10.86
C LYS A 44 1.60 4.95 -9.89
N GLY A 45 2.21 6.14 -9.95
CA GLY A 45 1.74 7.33 -9.26
C GLY A 45 0.50 7.95 -9.91
N GLU A 46 -0.08 8.96 -9.28
CA GLU A 46 -1.33 9.60 -9.71
C GLU A 46 -1.15 10.79 -10.66
N ARG A 47 0.09 11.20 -10.95
CA ARG A 47 0.39 12.40 -11.77
C ARG A 47 0.18 12.23 -13.27
N ARG A 48 -0.25 11.06 -13.74
CA ARG A 48 -0.59 10.87 -15.16
C ARG A 48 -2.05 11.26 -15.37
N GLU A 49 -2.32 11.92 -16.49
CA GLU A 49 -3.68 12.22 -16.94
C GLU A 49 -4.53 10.95 -16.97
N GLY A 50 -5.71 11.01 -16.35
CA GLY A 50 -6.64 9.88 -16.23
C GLY A 50 -6.29 8.88 -15.13
N ASN A 51 -5.25 9.13 -14.33
CA ASN A 51 -4.85 8.30 -13.18
C ASN A 51 -4.98 9.03 -11.84
N GLU A 52 -5.73 10.14 -11.81
CA GLU A 52 -5.96 10.96 -10.63
C GLU A 52 -6.68 10.11 -9.56
N GLY A 53 -6.11 10.08 -8.35
CA GLY A 53 -6.59 9.23 -7.27
C GLY A 53 -6.52 7.72 -7.58
N ALA A 54 -5.76 7.28 -8.59
CA ALA A 54 -5.53 5.85 -8.91
C ALA A 54 -4.19 5.33 -8.40
N GLY A 55 -3.39 6.18 -7.75
CA GLY A 55 -2.06 5.78 -7.29
C GLY A 55 -2.14 4.46 -6.53
N LEU A 56 -1.21 3.55 -6.84
CA LEU A 56 -1.14 2.25 -6.17
C LEU A 56 -0.96 2.49 -4.67
N VAL A 57 -1.82 1.84 -3.87
CA VAL A 57 -1.69 1.88 -2.41
C VAL A 57 -0.76 0.75 -1.97
N HIS A 58 0.26 1.11 -1.19
CA HIS A 58 1.18 0.15 -0.57
C HIS A 58 1.37 0.48 0.91
N ARG A 59 1.74 -0.53 1.70
CA ARG A 59 2.14 -0.35 3.10
C ARG A 59 3.31 -1.27 3.43
N SER A 60 4.10 -0.86 4.42
CA SER A 60 5.09 -1.72 5.05
C SER A 60 4.44 -2.36 6.28
N PRO A 61 4.19 -3.68 6.32
CA PRO A 61 3.66 -4.32 7.52
C PRO A 61 4.69 -4.23 8.65
N SER A 62 4.21 -4.33 9.89
CA SER A 62 5.05 -4.39 11.08
C SER A 62 6.12 -5.49 10.96
N LEU A 63 7.27 -5.26 11.60
CA LEU A 63 8.34 -6.24 11.66
C LEU A 63 8.22 -7.07 12.94
N ASP A 64 8.56 -8.35 12.85
CA ASP A 64 8.70 -9.18 14.03
C ASP A 64 9.94 -8.77 14.84
N LYS A 65 9.96 -9.15 16.12
CA LYS A 65 11.04 -8.77 17.04
C LYS A 65 12.38 -9.31 16.54
N GLY A 66 13.30 -8.40 16.25
CA GLY A 66 14.66 -8.72 15.80
C GLY A 66 14.82 -8.76 14.27
N GLU A 67 13.73 -8.63 13.51
CA GLU A 67 13.80 -8.52 12.05
C GLU A 67 14.25 -7.13 11.60
N ARG A 68 14.86 -7.09 10.41
CA ARG A 68 15.20 -5.85 9.71
C ARG A 68 14.79 -5.96 8.26
N ARG A 69 14.22 -4.88 7.72
CA ARG A 69 13.84 -4.75 6.31
C ARG A 69 14.54 -3.56 5.70
N PHE A 70 15.17 -3.77 4.55
CA PHE A 70 15.71 -2.72 3.70
C PHE A 70 14.78 -2.52 2.51
N LEU A 71 14.34 -1.29 2.27
CA LEU A 71 13.52 -0.89 1.13
C LEU A 71 14.23 0.27 0.43
N LEU A 72 14.43 0.13 -0.88
CA LEU A 72 14.92 1.21 -1.74
C LEU A 72 13.80 1.64 -2.67
N SER A 73 13.41 2.91 -2.60
CA SER A 73 12.54 3.55 -3.58
C SER A 73 13.36 4.48 -4.47
N LEU A 74 13.05 4.44 -5.77
CA LEU A 74 13.59 5.36 -6.77
C LEU A 74 12.39 6.04 -7.44
N ASP A 75 12.40 7.36 -7.48
CA ASP A 75 11.42 8.14 -8.20
C ASP A 75 12.05 8.68 -9.48
N PHE A 76 11.40 8.46 -10.61
CA PHE A 76 11.84 8.94 -11.92
C PHE A 76 10.99 10.16 -12.24
N ALA A 77 11.52 11.34 -11.88
CA ALA A 77 10.93 12.63 -12.19
C ALA A 77 11.00 12.94 -13.69
#